data_AF-A0A5B9Y9W0-F1
#
_entry.id   AF-A0A5B9Y9W0-F1
#
_cell.length_a   1.000
_cell.length_b   1.000
_cell.length_c   1.000
_cell.angle_alpha   90.00
_cell.angle_beta   90.00
_cell.angle_gamma   90.00
#
_symmetry.space_group_name_H-M   'P 1'
#
loop_
_entity.id
_entity.type
_entity.pdbx_description
1 polymer ?
#
loop_
_entity_poly.entity_id
_entity_poly.type
_entity_poly.pdbx_seq_one_letter_code
_entity_poly.pdbx_strand_id
1 'polypeptide(L)'
;MSNNKKTVLIKVSYLVDMEDEDLSKVDGLLDKITSEVSEDINLQLNTNEMISLKWEGTSSRVLDSERINCGKCANCNGWVTDIEKEDPIKELCYGATVDGKLLCDECLPPEHPCAF
;
A
#
# COMPACT_ATOMS: atom_id res chain seq x y z
N MET A 1 -30.67 15.07 -21.23
CA MET A 1 -29.28 15.43 -20.88
C MET A 1 -28.66 14.22 -20.22
N SER A 2 -27.69 13.57 -20.85
CA SER A 2 -26.97 12.44 -20.26
C SER A 2 -26.17 12.96 -19.07
N ASN A 3 -26.61 12.62 -17.87
CA ASN A 3 -25.89 12.96 -16.65
C ASN A 3 -24.62 12.10 -16.65
N ASN A 4 -23.47 12.68 -17.01
CA ASN A 4 -22.22 11.95 -17.23
C ASN A 4 -21.55 11.62 -15.88
N LYS A 5 -22.30 11.03 -14.95
CA LYS A 5 -21.84 10.63 -13.63
C LYS A 5 -21.10 9.31 -13.76
N LYS A 6 -19.86 9.27 -13.27
CA LYS A 6 -19.07 8.05 -13.16
C LYS A 6 -18.85 7.74 -11.68
N THR A 7 -18.94 6.47 -11.32
CA THR A 7 -18.52 5.98 -10.01
C THR A 7 -17.08 5.51 -10.14
N VAL A 8 -16.22 5.95 -9.22
CA VAL A 8 -14.80 5.59 -9.20
C VAL A 8 -14.53 4.93 -7.85
N LEU A 9 -13.93 3.74 -7.88
CA LEU A 9 -13.41 3.06 -6.70
C LEU A 9 -11.94 3.44 -6.52
N ILE A 10 -11.60 4.02 -5.38
CA ILE A 10 -10.22 4.32 -4.99
C ILE A 10 -9.80 3.26 -3.98
N LYS A 11 -8.70 2.55 -4.24
CA LYS A 11 -8.12 1.57 -3.32
C LYS A 11 -6.85 2.15 -2.71
N VAL A 12 -6.70 2.01 -1.40
CA VAL A 12 -5.52 2.41 -0.64
C VAL A 12 -5.01 1.19 0.13
N SER A 13 -3.69 1.07 0.29
CA SER A 13 -3.07 -0.04 1.02
C SER A 13 -1.98 0.50 1.92
N TYR A 14 -1.94 -0.02 3.14
CA TYR A 14 -0.99 0.36 4.19
C TYR A 14 -0.22 -0.88 4.63
N LEU A 15 1.10 -0.74 4.78
CA LEU A 15 1.96 -1.76 5.38
C LEU A 15 2.59 -1.17 6.64
N VAL A 16 2.48 -1.91 7.73
CA VAL A 16 3.00 -1.56 9.04
C VAL A 16 3.83 -2.73 9.56
N ASP A 17 5.01 -2.44 10.06
CA ASP A 17 5.83 -3.41 10.78
C ASP A 17 5.22 -3.63 12.17
N MET A 18 5.00 -4.88 12.56
CA MET A 18 4.40 -5.26 13.83
C MET A 18 5.16 -6.43 14.44
N GLU A 19 5.25 -6.45 15.77
CA GLU A 19 5.84 -7.56 16.52
C GLU A 19 4.80 -8.68 16.74
N ASP A 20 5.24 -9.93 16.81
CA ASP A 20 4.35 -11.10 17.01
C ASP A 20 3.52 -10.98 18.31
N GLU A 21 4.10 -10.38 19.34
CA GLU A 21 3.44 -10.13 20.63
C GLU A 21 2.23 -9.20 20.48
N ASP A 22 2.24 -8.29 19.50
CA ASP A 22 1.12 -7.37 19.23
C ASP A 22 -0.02 -8.03 18.46
N LEU A 23 0.29 -9.04 17.65
CA LEU A 23 -0.70 -9.85 16.91
C LEU A 23 -1.43 -10.87 17.80
N SER A 24 -0.80 -11.32 18.88
CA SER A 24 -1.33 -12.37 19.77
C SER A 24 -2.33 -11.90 20.85
N LYS A 25 -2.58 -10.58 20.96
CA LYS A 25 -3.47 -10.01 21.99
C LYS A 25 -4.95 -10.27 21.66
N VAL A 26 -5.78 -10.47 22.70
CA VAL A 26 -7.22 -10.83 22.60
C VAL A 26 -8.07 -9.77 21.87
N ASP A 27 -7.70 -8.49 21.98
CA ASP A 27 -8.22 -7.39 21.14
C ASP A 27 -7.08 -6.84 20.28
N GLY A 28 -6.55 -7.71 19.41
CA GLY A 28 -5.29 -7.54 18.70
C GLY A 28 -5.06 -6.14 18.14
N LEU A 29 -3.81 -5.67 18.17
CA LEU A 29 -3.47 -4.34 17.64
C LEU A 29 -3.87 -4.20 16.16
N LEU A 30 -3.82 -5.30 15.39
CA LEU A 30 -4.24 -5.34 13.99
C LEU A 30 -5.73 -5.04 13.82
N ASP A 31 -6.60 -5.57 14.67
CA ASP A 31 -8.05 -5.33 14.60
C ASP A 31 -8.37 -3.86 14.91
N LYS A 32 -7.66 -3.27 15.87
CA LYS A 32 -7.78 -1.85 16.19
C LYS A 32 -7.36 -0.97 15.03
N ILE A 33 -6.19 -1.22 14.45
CA ILE A 33 -5.71 -0.49 13.27
C ILE A 33 -6.71 -0.63 12.12
N THR A 34 -7.20 -1.85 11.87
CA THR A 34 -8.19 -2.13 10.82
C THR A 34 -9.47 -1.33 11.04
N SER A 35 -9.98 -1.25 12.28
CA SER A 35 -11.17 -0.47 12.61
C SER A 35 -10.95 1.03 12.38
N GLU A 36 -9.82 1.59 12.83
CA GLU A 36 -9.55 3.02 12.72
C GLU A 36 -9.39 3.49 11.27
N VAL A 37 -8.89 2.64 10.36
CA VAL A 37 -8.81 3.00 8.92
C VAL A 37 -10.10 2.71 8.14
N SER A 38 -11.11 2.12 8.78
CA SER A 38 -12.37 1.69 8.15
C SER A 38 -13.47 2.74 8.29
N GLU A 39 -13.23 3.95 7.79
CA GLU A 39 -14.14 5.08 7.94
C GLU A 39 -14.38 5.86 6.64
N ASP A 40 -15.51 6.58 6.59
CA ASP A 40 -15.81 7.54 5.53
C ASP A 40 -14.81 8.70 5.56
N ILE A 41 -14.30 9.10 4.41
CA ILE A 41 -13.31 10.19 4.30
C ILE A 41 -13.96 11.41 3.65
N ASN A 42 -13.87 12.57 4.28
CA ASN A 42 -14.26 13.85 3.68
C ASN A 42 -13.01 14.64 3.30
N LEU A 43 -12.77 14.76 1.99
CA LEU A 43 -11.60 15.46 1.46
C LEU A 43 -11.98 16.89 1.08
N GLN A 44 -11.30 17.86 1.70
CA GLN A 44 -11.33 19.25 1.27
C GLN A 44 -10.25 19.45 0.19
N LEU A 45 -10.65 19.65 -1.06
CA LEU A 45 -9.69 19.82 -2.17
C LEU A 45 -9.24 21.28 -2.35
N ASN A 46 -10.14 22.22 -2.11
CA ASN A 46 -9.91 23.66 -2.15
C ASN A 46 -10.98 24.37 -1.29
N THR A 47 -11.02 25.70 -1.24
CA THR A 47 -11.94 26.44 -0.34
C THR A 47 -13.43 26.14 -0.52
N ASN A 48 -13.88 25.70 -1.71
CA ASN A 48 -15.31 25.53 -2.01
C ASN A 48 -15.69 24.09 -2.40
N GLU A 49 -14.74 23.16 -2.37
CA GLU A 49 -14.95 21.80 -2.85
C GLU A 49 -14.63 20.77 -1.76
N MET A 50 -15.67 20.04 -1.36
CA MET A 50 -15.59 18.90 -0.47
C MET A 50 -16.09 17.67 -1.21
N ILE A 51 -15.31 16.59 -1.17
CA ILE A 51 -15.70 15.28 -1.71
C ILE A 51 -15.81 14.30 -0.55
N SER A 52 -16.98 13.70 -0.40
CA SER A 52 -17.20 12.59 0.54
C SER A 52 -16.93 11.26 -0.16
N LEU A 53 -15.96 10.52 0.34
CA LEU A 53 -15.68 9.14 -0.03
C LEU A 53 -16.38 8.23 0.98
N LYS A 54 -17.26 7.36 0.48
CA LYS A 54 -17.90 6.34 1.30
C LYS A 54 -16.99 5.12 1.43
N TRP A 55 -16.83 4.65 2.65
CA TRP A 55 -16.09 3.44 2.91
C TRP A 55 -16.90 2.22 2.46
N GLU A 56 -16.31 1.39 1.60
CA GLU A 56 -16.96 0.19 1.05
C GLU A 56 -16.36 -1.11 1.61
N GLY A 57 -15.18 -1.06 2.22
CA GLY A 57 -14.55 -2.24 2.83
C GLY A 57 -13.06 -2.07 3.10
N THR A 58 -12.60 -2.80 4.12
CA THR A 58 -11.19 -2.94 4.49
C THR A 58 -10.89 -4.43 4.61
N SER A 59 -9.70 -4.85 4.17
CA SER A 59 -9.19 -6.19 4.41
C SER A 59 -7.77 -6.08 4.94
N SER A 60 -7.45 -6.82 6.00
CA SER A 60 -6.10 -6.98 6.52
C SER A 60 -5.61 -8.41 6.32
N ARG A 61 -4.31 -8.58 6.10
CA ARG A 61 -3.65 -9.89 6.05
C ARG A 61 -2.25 -9.76 6.62
N VAL A 62 -1.83 -10.74 7.40
CA VAL A 62 -0.43 -10.91 7.79
C VAL A 62 0.31 -11.51 6.60
N LEU A 63 1.47 -10.96 6.27
CA LEU A 63 2.32 -11.48 5.19
C LEU A 63 3.23 -12.57 5.75
N ASP A 64 3.36 -13.67 4.99
CA ASP A 64 4.26 -14.78 5.34
C ASP A 64 5.72 -14.34 5.19
N SER A 65 6.43 -14.19 6.31
CA SER A 65 7.82 -13.73 6.33
C SER A 65 8.79 -14.64 5.58
N GLU A 66 8.48 -15.92 5.39
CA GLU A 66 9.35 -16.84 4.65
C GLU A 66 9.21 -16.69 3.13
N ARG A 67 8.12 -16.09 2.67
CA ARG A 67 7.76 -15.97 1.25
C ARG A 67 7.52 -14.52 0.81
N ILE A 68 7.81 -13.55 1.67
CA ILE A 68 7.46 -12.16 1.45
C ILE A 68 8.28 -11.57 0.29
N ASN A 69 7.60 -11.26 -0.82
CA ASN A 69 8.18 -10.52 -1.93
C ASN A 69 7.91 -9.02 -1.82
N CYS A 70 8.24 -8.43 -0.67
CA CYS A 70 8.28 -6.98 -0.52
C CYS A 70 9.26 -6.58 0.58
N GLY A 71 9.70 -5.33 0.52
CA GLY A 71 10.61 -4.76 1.51
C GLY A 71 10.67 -3.24 1.41
N LYS A 72 11.56 -2.65 2.20
CA LYS A 72 11.84 -1.22 2.14
C LYS A 72 12.84 -0.94 1.03
N CYS A 73 12.55 0.07 0.21
CA CYS A 73 13.49 0.64 -0.74
C CYS A 73 14.72 1.13 0.01
N ALA A 74 15.91 0.68 -0.41
CA ALA A 74 17.17 1.00 0.26
C ALA A 74 17.53 2.50 0.22
N ASN A 75 16.88 3.30 -0.64
CA ASN A 75 17.13 4.74 -0.78
C ASN A 75 16.08 5.60 -0.06
N CYS A 76 14.78 5.40 -0.35
CA CYS A 76 13.70 6.25 0.18
C CYS A 76 12.92 5.63 1.35
N ASN A 77 13.20 4.38 1.71
CA ASN A 77 12.49 3.63 2.76
C ASN A 77 10.97 3.43 2.48
N GLY A 78 10.54 3.61 1.24
CA GLY A 78 9.18 3.26 0.77
C GLY A 78 9.00 1.75 0.67
N TRP A 79 7.77 1.25 0.85
CA TRP A 79 7.45 -0.16 0.62
C TRP A 79 7.40 -0.46 -0.87
N VAL A 80 8.07 -1.53 -1.28
CA VAL A 80 8.23 -1.92 -2.68
C VAL A 80 8.17 -3.44 -2.81
N THR A 81 7.55 -3.91 -3.88
CA THR A 81 7.61 -5.32 -4.29
C THR A 81 8.62 -5.49 -5.42
N ASP A 82 9.37 -6.59 -5.40
CA ASP A 82 10.32 -6.91 -6.46
C ASP A 82 9.57 -7.57 -7.61
N ILE A 83 9.37 -6.83 -8.71
CA ILE A 83 8.56 -7.28 -9.85
C ILE A 83 9.24 -8.39 -10.64
N GLU A 84 10.54 -8.59 -10.45
CA GLU A 84 11.33 -9.62 -11.13
C GLU A 84 11.28 -10.98 -10.39
N LYS A 85 10.69 -11.01 -9.18
CA LYS A 85 10.49 -12.21 -8.38
C LYS A 85 9.05 -12.72 -8.46
N GLU A 86 8.86 -13.97 -8.08
CA GLU A 86 7.53 -14.58 -7.99
C GLU A 86 6.66 -13.88 -6.93
N ASP A 87 5.34 -13.99 -7.10
CA ASP A 87 4.34 -13.46 -6.17
C ASP A 87 4.46 -11.96 -5.79
N PRO A 88 4.58 -11.03 -6.77
CA PRO A 88 4.62 -9.61 -6.47
C PRO A 88 3.33 -9.14 -5.80
N ILE A 89 3.46 -8.26 -4.80
CA ILE A 89 2.34 -7.67 -4.09
C ILE A 89 1.79 -6.51 -4.92
N LYS A 90 0.67 -6.75 -5.61
CA LYS A 90 0.06 -5.82 -6.57
C LYS A 90 -0.39 -4.49 -5.97
N GLU A 91 -0.55 -4.44 -4.65
CA GLU A 91 -0.90 -3.23 -3.91
C GLU A 91 0.30 -2.30 -3.64
N LEU A 92 1.53 -2.74 -3.91
CA LEU A 92 2.75 -1.96 -3.68
C LEU A 92 3.32 -1.34 -4.95
N CYS A 93 4.14 -0.31 -4.74
CA CYS A 93 5.02 0.23 -5.77
C CYS A 93 5.93 -0.88 -6.31
N TYR A 94 6.14 -0.88 -7.63
CA TYR A 94 7.02 -1.82 -8.29
C TYR A 94 8.47 -1.37 -8.15
N GLY A 95 9.35 -2.35 -8.07
CA GLY A 95 10.78 -2.13 -8.05
C GLY A 95 11.53 -3.41 -8.39
N ALA A 96 12.84 -3.38 -8.23
CA ALA A 96 13.70 -4.51 -8.52
C ALA A 96 14.89 -4.55 -7.56
N THR A 97 15.49 -5.74 -7.41
CA THR A 97 16.75 -5.88 -6.69
C THR A 97 17.93 -5.65 -7.63
N VAL A 98 18.66 -4.55 -7.44
CA VAL A 98 19.89 -4.23 -8.19
C VAL A 98 21.06 -4.23 -7.22
N ASP A 99 22.14 -4.97 -7.54
CA ASP A 99 23.33 -5.11 -6.70
C ASP A 99 23.02 -5.50 -5.23
N GLY A 100 22.03 -6.38 -5.04
CA GLY A 100 21.59 -6.85 -3.73
C GLY A 100 20.77 -5.84 -2.92
N LYS A 101 20.38 -4.70 -3.52
CA LYS A 101 19.52 -3.69 -2.90
C LYS A 101 18.17 -3.62 -3.59
N LEU A 102 17.10 -3.70 -2.81
CA LEU A 102 15.76 -3.47 -3.30
C LEU A 102 15.52 -1.97 -3.48
N LEU A 103 15.12 -1.55 -4.68
CA LEU A 103 14.86 -0.14 -5.03
C LEU A 103 13.48 -0.02 -5.69
N CYS A 104 12.73 1.03 -5.35
CA CYS A 104 11.48 1.39 -6.05
C CYS A 104 11.75 1.95 -7.43
N ASP A 105 10.73 1.98 -8.28
CA ASP A 105 10.74 2.57 -9.62
C ASP A 105 11.43 3.94 -9.71
N GLU A 106 11.14 4.85 -8.79
CA GLU A 106 11.76 6.20 -8.77
C GLU A 106 13.26 6.19 -8.38
N CYS A 107 13.72 5.15 -7.70
CA CYS A 107 15.08 5.04 -7.15
C CYS A 107 15.97 4.06 -7.94
N LEU A 108 15.40 3.35 -8.91
CA LEU A 108 16.16 2.45 -9.77
C LEU A 108 17.11 3.25 -10.69
N PRO A 109 18.20 2.62 -11.17
CA PRO A 109 19.03 3.21 -12.20
C PRO A 109 18.17 3.60 -13.43
N PRO A 110 18.38 4.77 -14.06
CA PRO A 110 17.55 5.23 -15.17
C PRO A 110 17.46 4.28 -16.37
N GLU A 111 18.48 3.43 -16.55
CA GLU A 111 18.55 2.40 -17.58
C GLU A 111 17.79 1.11 -17.24
N HIS A 112 17.33 0.95 -15.99
CA HIS A 112 16.59 -0.24 -15.58
C HIS A 112 15.20 -0.26 -16.24
N PRO A 113 14.71 -1.39 -16.77
CA PRO A 113 13.40 -1.48 -17.41
C PRO A 113 12.18 -1.10 -16.55
N CYS A 114 12.38 -0.95 -15.25
CA CYS A 114 11.34 -0.66 -14.26
C CYS A 114 11.51 0.72 -13.60
N ALA A 115 12.43 1.55 -14.08
CA ALA A 115 12.60 2.91 -13.58
C ALA A 115 11.56 3.85 -14.21
N PHE A 116 10.83 4.62 -13.39
CA PHE A 116 9.77 5.56 -13.82
C PHE A 116 9.80 6.87 -13.03
#